data_AF-A0A671SMT9-F1
#
_entry.id   AF-A0A671SMT9-F1
#
_cell.length_a   1.000
_cell.length_b   1.000
_cell.length_c   1.000
_cell.angle_alpha   90.00
_cell.angle_beta   90.00
_cell.angle_gamma   90.00
#
_symmetry.space_group_name_H-M   'P 1'
#
loop_
_entity.id
_entity.type
_entity.pdbx_description
1 polymer ?
#
loop_
_entity_poly.entity_id
_entity_poly.type
_entity_poly.pdbx_seq_one_letter_code
_entity_poly.pdbx_strand_id
1 'polypeptide(L)'
;ALLLCDAGPRAMKMLRFRSPSISSLAQEVRCTVRLLDDSEIACSIQRDTKGQFLLDHVCNHYSLLEKDYFGIRYVDPEKQRHWLDPSKPVVKQMKCQQPYTMCFRVKFYPQEPIKIKEELTRYLLYLQLKRDVYHGRLLCPFADAAYLGACIVQAELGDYDPEEHPADYISDFKLFPKQSLKLERKIMEIHQNELRGQCPALAELNLLQRAHTLDTYGVDPHPCKDFTGSTAFLGFTARGFVVFQGNKRIQLLKW
;
A
#
# COMPACT_ATOMS: atom_id res chain seq x y z
N ALA A 1 23.92 -0.77 87.24
CA ALA A 1 24.20 -0.04 86.00
C ALA A 1 22.88 0.25 85.29
N LEU A 2 22.57 1.53 85.07
CA LEU A 2 21.75 2.14 83.99
C LEU A 2 20.43 1.42 83.60
N LEU A 3 19.25 1.92 84.00
CA LEU A 3 18.40 2.93 83.33
C LEU A 3 17.53 2.42 82.14
N LEU A 4 16.20 2.47 82.39
CA LEU A 4 15.07 2.94 81.54
C LEU A 4 14.59 2.22 80.25
N CYS A 5 13.30 1.86 80.31
CA CYS A 5 12.18 2.17 79.41
C CYS A 5 12.07 1.63 77.95
N ASP A 6 10.99 0.84 77.79
CA ASP A 6 9.84 1.02 76.88
C ASP A 6 9.96 0.66 75.39
N ALA A 7 9.12 -0.27 74.95
CA ALA A 7 8.78 -0.51 73.54
C ALA A 7 7.41 -1.22 73.47
N GLY A 8 6.42 -0.52 72.91
CA GLY A 8 4.99 -0.83 72.94
C GLY A 8 4.49 -2.02 72.10
N PRO A 9 3.16 -2.15 71.93
CA PRO A 9 2.54 -3.36 71.38
C PRO A 9 2.74 -3.48 69.86
N ARG A 10 3.15 -4.68 69.43
CA ARG A 10 3.28 -5.04 68.00
C ARG A 10 1.89 -5.11 67.34
N ALA A 11 1.61 -4.15 66.46
CA ALA A 11 0.42 -4.15 65.63
C ALA A 11 0.35 -5.41 64.74
N MET A 12 -0.80 -6.10 64.77
CA MET A 12 -1.15 -7.13 63.78
C MET A 12 -1.19 -6.49 62.39
N LYS A 13 -0.27 -6.89 61.50
CA LYS A 13 -0.38 -6.59 60.07
C LYS A 13 -1.53 -7.40 59.49
N MET A 14 -2.68 -6.75 59.27
CA MET A 14 -3.71 -7.31 58.40
C MET A 14 -3.11 -7.54 57.01
N LEU A 15 -3.07 -8.80 56.58
CA LEU A 15 -2.86 -9.17 55.19
C LEU A 15 -4.03 -8.61 54.38
N ARG A 16 -3.86 -7.40 53.83
CA ARG A 16 -4.72 -6.90 52.78
C ARG A 16 -4.54 -7.82 51.58
N PHE A 17 -5.49 -8.73 51.38
CA PHE A 17 -5.74 -9.31 50.07
C PHE A 17 -5.93 -8.15 49.11
N ARG A 18 -4.95 -7.93 48.23
CA ARG A 18 -5.14 -7.04 47.09
C ARG A 18 -6.20 -7.70 46.22
N SER A 19 -7.42 -7.20 46.30
CA SER A 19 -8.36 -7.32 45.20
C SER A 19 -7.62 -6.89 43.93
N PRO A 20 -7.70 -7.65 42.83
CA PRO A 20 -7.05 -7.24 41.59
C PRO A 20 -7.60 -5.86 41.24
N SER A 21 -6.71 -4.87 41.20
CA SER A 21 -7.09 -3.54 40.78
C SER A 21 -7.64 -3.64 39.36
N ILE A 22 -8.74 -2.94 39.10
CA ILE A 22 -9.37 -2.73 37.79
C ILE A 22 -8.45 -1.84 36.92
N SER A 23 -7.14 -2.03 37.00
CA SER A 23 -6.10 -1.22 36.39
C SER A 23 -5.41 -2.03 35.29
N SER A 24 -6.16 -2.43 34.26
CA SER A 24 -5.65 -2.63 32.90
C SER A 24 -6.77 -2.96 31.92
N LEU A 25 -7.87 -2.19 31.91
CA LEU A 25 -8.60 -2.03 30.65
C LEU A 25 -7.59 -1.38 29.70
N ALA A 26 -6.87 -2.22 28.94
CA ALA A 26 -5.89 -1.77 27.96
C ALA A 26 -6.62 -0.79 27.06
N GLN A 27 -6.26 0.50 27.17
CA GLN A 27 -6.94 1.55 26.43
C GLN A 27 -6.93 1.17 24.96
N GLU A 28 -8.10 0.83 24.44
CA GLU A 28 -8.24 0.46 23.04
C GLU A 28 -7.97 1.68 22.19
N VAL A 29 -7.06 1.53 21.25
CA VAL A 29 -6.72 2.55 20.27
C VAL A 29 -7.45 2.19 18.98
N ARG A 30 -8.25 3.13 18.48
CA ARG A 30 -8.89 2.99 17.17
C ARG A 30 -7.88 3.23 16.06
N CYS A 31 -7.94 2.36 15.06
CA CYS A 31 -7.18 2.44 13.84
C CYS A 31 -8.07 2.21 12.62
N THR A 32 -7.61 2.73 11.49
CA THR A 32 -8.23 2.51 10.18
C THR A 32 -7.16 2.01 9.22
N VAL A 33 -7.45 0.93 8.50
CA VAL A 33 -6.62 0.46 7.39
C VAL A 33 -7.35 0.72 6.09
N ARG A 34 -6.80 1.62 5.27
CA ARG A 34 -7.30 1.90 3.93
C ARG A 34 -6.80 0.85 2.93
N LEU A 35 -7.73 0.21 2.24
CA LEU A 35 -7.46 -0.88 1.32
C LEU A 35 -7.01 -0.36 -0.05
N LEU A 36 -6.87 -1.27 -1.01
CA LEU A 36 -6.37 -0.98 -2.36
C LEU A 36 -7.42 -0.32 -3.26
N ASP A 37 -8.69 -0.61 -3.03
CA ASP A 37 -9.87 0.02 -3.65
C ASP A 37 -10.32 1.31 -2.93
N ASP A 38 -9.51 1.83 -2.01
CA ASP A 38 -9.78 3.00 -1.16
C ASP A 38 -10.90 2.83 -0.12
N SER A 39 -11.51 1.65 -0.02
CA SER A 39 -12.38 1.30 1.12
C SER A 39 -11.57 1.23 2.42
N GLU A 40 -12.25 1.27 3.56
CA GLU A 40 -11.62 1.36 4.88
C GLU A 40 -12.14 0.29 5.83
N ILE A 41 -11.22 -0.37 6.53
CA ILE A 41 -11.54 -1.28 7.64
C ILE A 41 -11.14 -0.62 8.95
N ALA A 42 -12.11 -0.44 9.84
CA ALA A 42 -11.88 0.05 11.19
C ALA A 42 -11.46 -1.10 12.13
N CYS A 43 -10.51 -0.84 13.00
CA CYS A 43 -9.96 -1.78 13.97
C CYS A 43 -9.79 -1.14 15.35
N SER A 44 -9.94 -1.93 16.41
CA SER A 44 -9.48 -1.59 17.75
C SER A 44 -8.24 -2.43 18.07
N ILE A 45 -7.17 -1.78 18.52
CA ILE A 45 -5.93 -2.45 18.93
C ILE A 45 -5.58 -2.09 20.37
N GLN A 46 -4.90 -3.01 21.04
CA GLN A 46 -4.30 -2.79 22.36
C GLN A 46 -2.84 -2.35 22.22
N ARG A 47 -2.26 -1.88 23.32
CA ARG A 47 -0.90 -1.29 23.36
C ARG A 47 0.20 -2.25 22.84
N ASP A 48 0.00 -3.54 23.01
CA ASP A 48 0.94 -4.62 22.65
C ASP A 48 0.55 -5.36 21.36
N THR A 49 -0.60 -5.05 20.75
CA THR A 49 -1.02 -5.64 19.48
C THR A 49 0.03 -5.43 18.41
N LYS A 50 0.50 -6.54 17.82
CA LYS A 50 1.55 -6.56 16.81
C LYS A 50 1.01 -6.18 15.42
N GLY A 51 1.90 -5.69 14.55
CA GLY A 51 1.54 -5.40 13.17
C GLY A 51 0.98 -6.60 12.40
N GLN A 52 1.42 -7.82 12.74
CA GLN A 52 0.91 -9.05 12.14
C GLN A 52 -0.61 -9.21 12.30
N PHE A 53 -1.16 -8.81 13.45
CA PHE A 53 -2.61 -8.89 13.68
C PHE A 53 -3.40 -8.07 12.66
N LEU A 54 -2.95 -6.84 12.36
CA LEU A 54 -3.62 -5.99 11.37
C LEU A 54 -3.47 -6.57 9.95
N LEU A 55 -2.29 -7.10 9.62
CA LEU A 55 -2.06 -7.74 8.33
C LEU A 55 -2.98 -8.95 8.14
N ASP A 56 -3.02 -9.84 9.13
CA ASP A 56 -3.92 -11.01 9.12
C ASP A 56 -5.38 -10.61 9.05
N HIS A 57 -5.78 -9.55 9.77
CA HIS A 57 -7.15 -9.05 9.73
C HIS A 57 -7.58 -8.63 8.31
N VAL A 58 -6.73 -7.87 7.61
CA VAL A 58 -7.00 -7.47 6.22
C VAL A 58 -6.93 -8.66 5.26
N CYS A 59 -5.94 -9.54 5.40
CA CYS A 59 -5.84 -10.73 4.55
C CYS A 59 -7.04 -11.65 4.73
N ASN A 60 -7.56 -11.80 5.95
CA ASN A 60 -8.74 -12.61 6.23
C ASN A 60 -10.02 -11.95 5.68
N HIS A 61 -10.13 -10.62 5.74
CA HIS A 61 -11.23 -9.90 5.10
C HIS A 61 -11.34 -10.21 3.60
N TYR A 62 -10.20 -10.28 2.90
CA TYR A 62 -10.14 -10.65 1.49
C TYR A 62 -10.19 -12.17 1.23
N SER A 63 -10.03 -13.02 2.26
CA SER A 63 -9.70 -14.44 2.07
C SER A 63 -8.42 -14.67 1.23
N LEU A 64 -7.42 -13.81 1.42
CA LEU A 64 -6.18 -13.79 0.65
C LEU A 64 -5.22 -14.93 1.05
N LEU A 65 -4.85 -15.78 0.08
CA LEU A 65 -3.93 -16.91 0.28
C LEU A 65 -2.46 -16.51 0.06
N GLU A 66 -2.14 -15.80 -1.02
CA GLU A 66 -0.76 -15.39 -1.37
C GLU A 66 -0.38 -14.07 -0.69
N LYS A 67 -0.29 -14.09 0.66
CA LYS A 67 -0.12 -12.89 1.50
C LYS A 67 1.24 -12.21 1.36
N ASP A 68 2.27 -12.94 0.93
CA ASP A 68 3.68 -12.52 0.96
C ASP A 68 3.99 -11.29 0.09
N TYR A 69 3.11 -10.94 -0.85
CA TYR A 69 3.28 -9.75 -1.70
C TYR A 69 2.91 -8.45 -1.00
N PHE A 70 2.16 -8.50 0.10
CA PHE A 70 1.49 -7.34 0.66
C PHE A 70 2.06 -6.92 2.02
N GLY A 71 1.73 -5.70 2.42
CA GLY A 71 2.06 -5.18 3.73
C GLY A 71 1.18 -3.99 4.10
N ILE A 72 1.34 -3.55 5.35
CA ILE A 72 0.71 -2.32 5.84
C ILE A 72 1.78 -1.24 5.89
N ARG A 73 1.48 -0.06 5.34
CA ARG A 73 2.31 1.13 5.44
C ARG A 73 1.59 2.27 6.14
N TYR A 74 2.35 3.15 6.76
CA TYR A 74 1.86 4.41 7.32
C TYR A 74 2.74 5.57 6.85
N VAL A 75 2.26 6.78 7.08
CA VAL A 75 2.99 8.02 6.80
C VAL A 75 3.21 8.74 8.12
N ASP A 76 4.44 9.13 8.42
CA ASP A 76 4.76 9.90 9.63
C ASP A 76 4.48 11.41 9.44
N PRO A 77 4.51 12.22 10.52
CA PRO A 77 4.26 13.66 10.42
C PRO A 77 5.21 14.39 9.44
N GLU A 78 6.42 13.85 9.23
CA GLU A 78 7.42 14.33 8.26
C GLU A 78 7.15 13.87 6.82
N LYS A 79 5.97 13.29 6.56
CA LYS A 79 5.52 12.77 5.27
C LYS A 79 6.36 11.61 4.72
N GLN A 80 7.13 10.94 5.57
CA GLN A 80 7.90 9.75 5.20
C GLN A 80 7.03 8.51 5.27
N ARG A 81 7.20 7.62 4.29
CA ARG A 81 6.47 6.35 4.21
C ARG A 81 7.23 5.27 4.95
N HIS A 82 6.53 4.52 5.79
CA HIS A 82 7.10 3.42 6.57
C HIS A 82 6.28 2.16 6.39
N TRP A 83 6.96 1.03 6.23
CA TRP A 83 6.32 -0.27 6.32
C TRP A 83 6.21 -0.67 7.79
N LEU A 84 5.01 -1.09 8.20
CA LEU A 84 4.77 -1.65 9.51
C LEU A 84 5.52 -2.98 9.64
N ASP A 85 6.34 -3.11 10.68
CA ASP A 85 7.00 -4.35 11.06
C ASP A 85 5.96 -5.28 11.71
N PRO A 86 5.68 -6.46 11.12
CA PRO A 86 4.66 -7.37 11.64
C PRO A 86 5.01 -7.93 13.02
N SER A 87 6.31 -7.99 13.37
CA SER A 87 6.77 -8.60 14.62
C SER A 87 6.66 -7.66 15.83
N LYS A 88 6.49 -6.35 15.61
CA LYS A 88 6.53 -5.31 16.64
C LYS A 88 5.13 -4.74 16.95
N PRO A 89 4.89 -4.24 18.18
CA PRO A 89 3.63 -3.58 18.53
C PRO A 89 3.36 -2.35 17.64
N VAL A 90 2.13 -2.21 17.16
CA VAL A 90 1.72 -1.11 16.27
C VAL A 90 1.93 0.24 16.94
N VAL A 91 1.43 0.39 18.17
CA VAL A 91 1.52 1.65 18.94
C VAL A 91 2.96 2.12 19.14
N LYS A 92 3.95 1.21 19.17
CA LYS A 92 5.37 1.57 19.32
C LYS A 92 6.02 2.03 18.01
N GLN A 93 5.39 1.76 16.87
CA GLN A 93 5.90 2.14 15.53
C GLN A 93 5.26 3.43 15.03
N MET A 94 3.98 3.65 15.36
CA MET A 94 3.25 4.84 14.96
C MET A 94 3.86 6.09 15.59
N LYS A 95 4.26 7.03 14.75
CA LYS A 95 4.78 8.35 15.17
C LYS A 95 3.72 9.45 15.16
N CYS A 96 2.56 9.20 14.53
CA CYS A 96 1.47 10.15 14.46
C CYS A 96 0.57 10.10 15.70
N GLN A 97 -0.26 11.12 15.88
CA GLN A 97 -1.31 11.13 16.91
C GLN A 97 -2.49 10.22 16.49
N GLN A 98 -3.24 9.75 17.48
CA GLN A 98 -4.44 8.94 17.26
C GLN A 98 -5.61 9.80 16.74
N PRO A 99 -6.56 9.21 15.98
CA PRO A 99 -6.62 7.81 15.54
C PRO A 99 -5.60 7.50 14.44
N TYR A 100 -5.15 6.24 14.38
CA TYR A 100 -4.13 5.83 13.40
C TYR A 100 -4.74 5.48 12.06
N THR A 101 -4.23 6.09 10.98
CA THR A 101 -4.58 5.70 9.61
C THR A 101 -3.38 5.04 8.93
N MET A 102 -3.61 3.86 8.37
CA MET A 102 -2.62 3.05 7.66
C MET A 102 -3.17 2.64 6.29
N CYS A 103 -2.35 2.01 5.47
CA CYS A 103 -2.69 1.62 4.11
C CYS A 103 -2.19 0.19 3.82
N PHE A 104 -3.08 -0.70 3.39
CA PHE A 104 -2.71 -2.01 2.88
C PHE A 104 -2.26 -1.90 1.43
N ARG A 105 -1.04 -2.31 1.09
CA ARG A 105 -0.42 -2.07 -0.22
C ARG A 105 0.46 -3.23 -0.64
N VAL A 106 0.80 -3.31 -1.93
CA VAL A 106 1.82 -4.25 -2.41
C VAL A 106 3.19 -3.78 -1.93
N LYS A 107 3.90 -4.65 -1.23
CA LYS A 107 5.25 -4.42 -0.72
C LYS A 107 6.30 -5.05 -1.63
N PHE A 108 6.02 -6.24 -2.15
CA PHE A 108 6.91 -6.98 -3.03
C PHE A 108 6.22 -7.23 -4.36
N TYR A 109 6.62 -6.49 -5.38
CA TYR A 109 6.07 -6.65 -6.72
C TYR A 109 6.69 -7.91 -7.37
N PRO A 110 5.88 -8.85 -7.88
CA PRO A 110 6.41 -10.05 -8.54
C PRO A 110 7.13 -9.66 -9.82
N GLN A 111 8.25 -10.32 -10.12
CA GLN A 111 8.97 -10.11 -11.38
C GLN A 111 8.11 -10.49 -12.59
N GLU A 112 7.27 -11.52 -12.45
CA GLU A 112 6.37 -12.02 -13.48
C GLU A 112 4.96 -12.17 -12.87
N PRO A 113 4.07 -11.17 -13.01
CA PRO A 113 2.72 -11.21 -12.45
C PRO A 113 1.89 -12.42 -12.90
N ILE A 114 2.17 -12.96 -14.09
CA ILE A 114 1.47 -14.13 -14.63
C ILE A 114 1.72 -15.42 -13.83
N LYS A 115 2.77 -15.46 -13.00
CA LYS A 115 3.06 -16.60 -12.13
C LYS A 115 2.23 -16.61 -10.84
N ILE A 116 1.53 -15.51 -10.53
CA ILE A 116 0.57 -15.46 -9.43
C ILE A 116 -0.56 -16.43 -9.75
N LYS A 117 -0.91 -17.30 -8.81
CA LYS A 117 -1.90 -18.35 -9.02
C LYS A 117 -3.32 -17.83 -8.80
N GLU A 118 -3.53 -17.07 -7.72
CA GLU A 118 -4.86 -16.61 -7.34
C GLU A 118 -5.29 -15.39 -8.17
N GLU A 119 -6.52 -15.43 -8.67
CA GLU A 119 -7.13 -14.31 -9.40
C GLU A 119 -7.25 -13.07 -8.52
N LEU A 120 -7.65 -13.24 -7.26
CA LEU A 120 -7.74 -12.16 -6.29
C LEU A 120 -6.39 -11.46 -6.09
N THR A 121 -5.29 -12.20 -6.00
CA THR A 121 -3.95 -11.62 -5.85
C THR A 121 -3.57 -10.78 -7.08
N ARG A 122 -3.90 -11.26 -8.30
CA ARG A 122 -3.70 -10.49 -9.54
C ARG A 122 -4.54 -9.22 -9.55
N TYR A 123 -5.81 -9.30 -9.14
CA TYR A 123 -6.70 -8.16 -9.04
C TYR A 123 -6.19 -7.09 -8.05
N LEU A 124 -5.73 -7.50 -6.87
CA LEU A 124 -5.14 -6.57 -5.89
C LEU A 124 -3.85 -5.93 -6.42
N LEU A 125 -3.02 -6.67 -7.16
CA LEU A 125 -1.86 -6.10 -7.84
C LEU A 125 -2.26 -5.09 -8.93
N TYR A 126 -3.33 -5.38 -9.68
CA TYR A 126 -3.91 -4.45 -10.67
C TYR A 126 -4.36 -3.15 -10.00
N LEU A 127 -5.10 -3.22 -8.89
CA LEU A 127 -5.53 -2.03 -8.14
C LEU A 127 -4.34 -1.19 -7.66
N GLN A 128 -3.27 -1.85 -7.20
CA GLN A 128 -2.05 -1.15 -6.81
C GLN A 128 -1.39 -0.43 -7.99
N LEU A 129 -1.29 -1.07 -9.15
CA LEU A 129 -0.65 -0.48 -10.33
C LEU A 129 -1.50 0.63 -10.94
N LYS A 130 -2.83 0.48 -10.99
CA LYS A 130 -3.77 1.55 -11.32
C LYS A 130 -3.53 2.78 -10.44
N ARG A 131 -3.37 2.58 -9.13
CA ARG A 131 -3.00 3.65 -8.19
C ARG A 131 -1.61 4.24 -8.46
N ASP A 132 -0.63 3.41 -8.79
CA ASP A 132 0.72 3.88 -9.09
C ASP A 132 0.77 4.70 -10.40
N VAL A 133 -0.05 4.34 -11.39
CA VAL A 133 -0.27 5.13 -12.61
C VAL A 133 -0.91 6.47 -12.26
N TYR A 134 -2.02 6.47 -11.51
CA TYR A 134 -2.74 7.68 -11.11
C TYR A 134 -1.87 8.68 -10.32
N HIS A 135 -0.99 8.18 -9.45
CA HIS A 135 -0.08 9.03 -8.67
C HIS A 135 1.27 9.31 -9.38
N GLY A 136 1.47 8.81 -10.60
CA GLY A 136 2.69 9.02 -11.36
C GLY A 136 3.93 8.32 -10.81
N ARG A 137 3.75 7.26 -10.00
CA ARG A 137 4.83 6.38 -9.52
C ARG A 137 5.30 5.45 -10.63
N LEU A 138 4.37 4.96 -11.45
CA LEU A 138 4.69 4.17 -12.64
C LEU A 138 4.83 5.11 -13.85
N LEU A 139 6.08 5.38 -14.25
CA LEU A 139 6.38 6.19 -15.41
C LEU A 139 6.07 5.41 -16.69
N CYS A 140 5.16 5.97 -17.49
CA CYS A 140 4.67 5.36 -18.71
C CYS A 140 5.04 6.25 -19.92
N PRO A 141 5.79 5.75 -20.91
CA PRO A 141 5.84 6.37 -22.23
C PRO A 141 4.44 6.52 -22.82
N PHE A 142 4.26 7.44 -23.77
CA PHE A 142 2.92 7.78 -24.30
C PHE A 142 2.12 6.55 -24.77
N ALA A 143 2.76 5.62 -25.49
CA ALA A 143 2.11 4.42 -25.99
C ALA A 143 1.66 3.49 -24.84
N ASP A 144 2.52 3.28 -23.85
CA ASP A 144 2.18 2.46 -22.69
C ASP A 144 1.12 3.14 -21.82
N ALA A 145 1.18 4.46 -21.63
CA ALA A 145 0.14 5.21 -20.94
C ALA A 145 -1.21 5.04 -21.62
N ALA A 146 -1.28 5.15 -22.95
CA ALA A 146 -2.53 4.97 -23.67
C ALA A 146 -3.06 3.54 -23.55
N TYR A 147 -2.19 2.54 -23.67
CA TYR A 147 -2.59 1.14 -23.56
C TYR A 147 -3.05 0.77 -22.13
N LEU A 148 -2.30 1.18 -21.11
CA LEU A 148 -2.67 0.94 -19.70
C LEU A 148 -3.98 1.67 -19.36
N GLY A 149 -4.15 2.90 -19.84
CA GLY A 149 -5.39 3.65 -19.70
C GLY A 149 -6.57 2.92 -20.33
N ALA A 150 -6.40 2.40 -21.55
CA ALA A 150 -7.46 1.63 -22.23
C ALA A 150 -7.81 0.33 -21.50
N CYS A 151 -6.82 -0.37 -20.94
CA CYS A 151 -7.06 -1.55 -20.10
C CYS A 151 -7.87 -1.20 -18.84
N ILE A 152 -7.56 -0.08 -18.19
CA ILE A 152 -8.35 0.39 -17.02
C ILE A 152 -9.79 0.70 -17.45
N VAL A 153 -9.98 1.42 -18.56
CA VAL A 153 -11.32 1.76 -19.06
C VAL A 153 -12.11 0.50 -19.39
N GLN A 154 -11.51 -0.47 -20.11
CA GLN A 154 -12.15 -1.75 -20.42
C GLN A 154 -12.54 -2.53 -19.15
N ALA A 155 -11.68 -2.53 -18.13
CA ALA A 155 -11.95 -3.23 -16.87
C ALA A 155 -13.09 -2.59 -16.07
N GLU A 156 -13.25 -1.27 -16.14
CA GLU A 156 -14.26 -0.53 -15.36
C GLU A 156 -15.60 -0.36 -16.10
N LEU A 157 -15.56 -0.21 -17.43
CA LEU A 157 -16.74 0.09 -18.26
C LEU A 157 -17.21 -1.09 -19.12
N GLY A 158 -16.36 -2.09 -19.35
CA GLY A 158 -16.63 -3.13 -20.35
C GLY A 158 -16.41 -2.62 -21.78
N ASP A 159 -17.09 -3.23 -22.75
CA ASP A 159 -16.94 -2.87 -24.16
C ASP A 159 -17.47 -1.47 -24.46
N TYR A 160 -16.85 -0.80 -25.43
CA TYR A 160 -17.40 0.45 -25.96
C TYR A 160 -18.78 0.24 -26.58
N ASP A 161 -19.74 0.99 -26.05
CA ASP A 161 -21.09 1.17 -26.56
C ASP A 161 -21.31 2.63 -26.99
N PRO A 162 -21.63 2.93 -28.27
CA PRO A 162 -21.88 4.29 -28.74
C PRO A 162 -23.12 4.97 -28.16
N GLU A 163 -24.06 4.21 -27.58
CA GLU A 163 -25.25 4.77 -26.91
C GLU A 163 -24.93 5.24 -25.48
N GLU A 164 -24.00 4.56 -24.80
CA GLU A 164 -23.60 4.88 -23.42
C GLU A 164 -22.35 5.77 -23.34
N HIS A 165 -21.48 5.73 -24.35
CA HIS A 165 -20.18 6.39 -24.34
C HIS A 165 -20.12 7.59 -25.31
N PRO A 166 -20.36 8.83 -24.81
CA PRO A 166 -20.20 10.05 -25.61
C PRO A 166 -18.75 10.27 -26.06
N ALA A 167 -18.47 11.24 -26.94
CA ALA A 167 -17.16 11.42 -27.56
C ALA A 167 -15.99 11.68 -26.58
N ASP A 168 -16.28 12.06 -25.33
CA ASP A 168 -15.34 12.43 -24.26
C ASP A 168 -15.57 11.62 -22.97
N TYR A 169 -16.15 10.41 -23.08
CA TYR A 169 -16.57 9.57 -21.94
C TYR A 169 -15.47 9.24 -20.92
N ILE A 170 -14.19 9.43 -21.25
CA ILE A 170 -13.07 9.21 -20.34
C ILE A 170 -12.54 10.48 -19.66
N SER A 171 -13.02 11.67 -20.00
CA SER A 171 -12.49 12.93 -19.45
C SER A 171 -12.75 13.06 -17.94
N ASP A 172 -13.81 12.43 -17.43
CA ASP A 172 -14.09 12.35 -15.98
C ASP A 172 -13.28 11.25 -15.27
N PHE A 173 -12.70 10.31 -16.02
CA PHE A 173 -11.81 9.29 -15.49
C PHE A 173 -10.42 9.88 -15.29
N LYS A 174 -10.10 10.20 -14.03
CA LYS A 174 -8.76 10.67 -13.66
C LYS A 174 -7.78 9.50 -13.63
N LEU A 175 -7.27 9.09 -14.79
CA LEU A 175 -6.37 7.93 -14.92
C LEU A 175 -4.91 8.31 -14.66
N PHE A 176 -4.49 9.51 -15.07
CA PHE A 176 -3.09 9.96 -14.99
C PHE A 176 -2.97 11.33 -14.31
N PRO A 177 -1.84 11.66 -13.65
CA PRO A 177 -1.60 12.98 -13.09
C PRO A 177 -1.62 14.10 -14.14
N LYS A 178 -1.21 13.78 -15.37
CA LYS A 178 -1.17 14.67 -16.52
C LYS A 178 -1.89 14.03 -17.69
N GLN A 179 -3.21 14.00 -17.60
CA GLN A 179 -4.08 13.52 -18.66
C GLN A 179 -4.30 14.64 -19.69
N SER A 180 -3.94 14.39 -20.95
CA SER A 180 -4.10 15.35 -22.03
C SER A 180 -5.15 14.85 -23.03
N LEU A 181 -5.83 15.77 -23.73
CA LEU A 181 -6.79 15.41 -24.79
C LEU A 181 -6.19 14.52 -25.89
N LYS A 182 -4.88 14.59 -26.12
CA LYS A 182 -4.18 13.69 -27.05
C LYS A 182 -4.08 12.27 -26.49
N LEU A 183 -3.78 12.13 -25.20
CA LEU A 183 -3.72 10.84 -24.52
C LEU A 183 -5.13 10.23 -24.44
N GLU A 184 -6.13 11.03 -24.08
CA GLU A 184 -7.52 10.58 -24.00
C GLU A 184 -8.00 10.01 -25.34
N ARG A 185 -7.83 10.75 -26.43
CA ARG A 185 -8.18 10.24 -27.77
C ARG A 185 -7.51 8.90 -28.09
N LYS A 186 -6.24 8.73 -27.71
CA LYS A 186 -5.54 7.46 -27.96
C LYS A 186 -6.03 6.33 -27.07
N ILE A 187 -6.40 6.62 -25.81
CA ILE A 187 -7.03 5.64 -24.91
C ILE A 187 -8.36 5.15 -25.52
N MET A 188 -9.23 6.07 -25.94
CA MET A 188 -10.52 5.72 -26.55
C MET A 188 -10.34 4.93 -27.85
N GLU A 189 -9.39 5.30 -28.69
CA GLU A 189 -9.06 4.56 -29.92
C GLU A 189 -8.67 3.10 -29.62
N ILE A 190 -7.83 2.86 -28.61
CA ILE A 190 -7.41 1.50 -28.23
C ILE A 190 -8.59 0.74 -27.59
N HIS A 191 -9.35 1.39 -26.71
CA HIS A 191 -10.54 0.80 -26.07
C HIS A 191 -11.54 0.29 -27.11
N GLN A 192 -11.86 1.12 -28.10
CA GLN A 192 -12.85 0.82 -29.14
C GLN A 192 -12.40 -0.28 -30.11
N ASN A 193 -11.12 -0.29 -30.49
CA ASN A 193 -10.65 -1.08 -31.63
C ASN A 193 -9.85 -2.32 -31.24
N GLU A 194 -9.14 -2.29 -30.11
CA GLU A 194 -8.17 -3.34 -29.73
C GLU A 194 -8.64 -4.20 -28.55
N LEU A 195 -9.48 -3.66 -27.65
CA LEU A 195 -9.87 -4.34 -26.40
C LEU A 195 -11.29 -4.90 -26.39
N ARG A 196 -12.06 -4.69 -27.46
CA ARG A 196 -13.43 -5.18 -27.60
C ARG A 196 -13.53 -6.70 -27.38
N GLY A 197 -14.52 -7.11 -26.59
CA GLY A 197 -14.81 -8.49 -26.23
C GLY A 197 -13.96 -9.03 -25.08
N GLN A 198 -13.05 -8.22 -24.51
CA GLN A 198 -12.29 -8.63 -23.34
C GLN A 198 -13.11 -8.45 -22.06
N CYS A 199 -13.19 -9.51 -21.25
CA CYS A 199 -13.73 -9.39 -19.91
C CYS A 199 -12.76 -8.60 -18.97
N PRO A 200 -13.25 -8.06 -17.85
CA PRO A 200 -12.43 -7.29 -16.92
C PRO A 200 -11.15 -8.00 -16.49
N ALA A 201 -11.24 -9.27 -16.10
CA ALA A 201 -10.07 -10.06 -15.67
C ALA A 201 -8.97 -10.17 -16.75
N LEU A 202 -9.34 -10.19 -18.03
CA LEU A 202 -8.37 -10.21 -19.14
C LEU A 202 -7.74 -8.82 -19.35
N ALA A 203 -8.54 -7.76 -19.28
CA ALA A 203 -8.03 -6.38 -19.37
C ALA A 203 -7.06 -6.06 -18.21
N GLU A 204 -7.39 -6.48 -16.99
CA GLU A 204 -6.53 -6.40 -15.82
C GLU A 204 -5.22 -7.17 -16.04
N LEU A 205 -5.29 -8.41 -16.53
CA LEU A 205 -4.10 -9.22 -16.83
C LEU A 205 -3.21 -8.55 -17.88
N ASN A 206 -3.80 -7.98 -18.94
CA ASN A 206 -3.08 -7.23 -19.97
C ASN A 206 -2.38 -6.00 -19.40
N LEU A 207 -3.01 -5.29 -18.45
CA LEU A 207 -2.38 -4.22 -17.71
C LEU A 207 -1.17 -4.73 -16.92
N LEU A 208 -1.30 -5.83 -16.18
CA LEU A 208 -0.19 -6.41 -15.41
C LEU A 208 0.99 -6.80 -16.32
N GLN A 209 0.70 -7.46 -17.44
CA GLN A 209 1.67 -7.87 -18.46
C GLN A 209 2.43 -6.68 -19.05
N ARG A 210 1.73 -5.58 -19.33
CA ARG A 210 2.39 -4.38 -19.85
C ARG A 210 3.16 -3.63 -18.76
N ALA A 211 2.59 -3.51 -17.57
CA ALA A 211 3.19 -2.73 -16.49
C ALA A 211 4.52 -3.31 -16.02
N HIS A 212 4.67 -4.63 -15.94
CA HIS A 212 5.90 -5.25 -15.42
C HIS A 212 7.13 -5.06 -16.32
N THR A 213 6.94 -4.65 -17.58
CA THR A 213 8.05 -4.36 -18.49
C THR A 213 8.61 -2.94 -18.30
N LEU A 214 7.88 -2.07 -17.60
CA LEU A 214 8.28 -0.68 -17.38
C LEU A 214 9.39 -0.56 -16.34
N ASP A 215 10.31 0.38 -16.56
CA ASP A 215 11.51 0.54 -15.74
C ASP A 215 11.24 0.90 -14.28
N THR A 216 10.11 1.55 -14.01
CA THR A 216 9.69 1.99 -12.67
C THR A 216 8.70 1.03 -12.00
N TYR A 217 8.44 -0.13 -12.61
CA TYR A 217 7.60 -1.15 -12.03
C TYR A 217 8.11 -1.61 -10.66
N GLY A 218 7.26 -1.48 -9.65
CA GLY A 218 7.58 -1.84 -8.27
C GLY A 218 8.65 -0.98 -7.60
N VAL A 219 9.04 0.16 -8.20
CA VAL A 219 10.03 1.07 -7.63
C VAL A 219 9.38 1.94 -6.56
N ASP A 220 9.86 1.85 -5.32
CA ASP A 220 9.60 2.84 -4.28
C ASP A 220 10.81 3.79 -4.16
N PRO A 221 10.76 4.99 -4.78
CA PRO A 221 11.92 5.85 -4.91
C PRO A 221 12.29 6.55 -3.60
N HIS A 222 13.55 6.45 -3.22
CA HIS A 222 14.15 7.14 -2.08
C HIS A 222 15.08 8.24 -2.59
N PRO A 223 14.80 9.53 -2.29
CA PRO A 223 15.63 10.62 -2.76
C PRO A 223 17.02 10.58 -2.14
N CYS A 224 18.05 10.78 -2.95
CA CYS A 224 19.44 10.87 -2.54
C CYS A 224 20.20 11.91 -3.40
N LYS A 225 21.49 12.07 -3.11
CA LYS A 225 22.41 12.86 -3.93
C LYS A 225 23.55 11.98 -4.42
N ASP A 226 23.99 12.19 -5.65
CA ASP A 226 25.21 11.56 -6.16
C ASP A 226 26.47 12.30 -5.66
N PHE A 227 27.66 11.84 -6.08
CA PHE A 227 28.94 12.44 -5.69
C PHE A 227 29.13 13.88 -6.21
N THR A 228 28.35 14.30 -7.22
CA THR A 228 28.34 15.68 -7.76
C THR A 228 27.35 16.59 -7.02
N GLY A 229 26.56 16.04 -6.10
CA GLY A 229 25.48 16.74 -5.41
C GLY A 229 24.16 16.80 -6.18
N SER A 230 24.09 16.15 -7.35
CA SER A 230 22.89 16.09 -8.18
C SER A 230 21.83 15.18 -7.55
N THR A 231 20.56 15.54 -7.70
CA THR A 231 19.46 14.73 -7.16
C THR A 231 19.30 13.42 -7.93
N ALA A 232 19.24 12.33 -7.18
CA ALA A 232 18.98 11.00 -7.70
C ALA A 232 17.91 10.30 -6.85
N PHE A 233 17.37 9.19 -7.35
CA PHE A 233 16.43 8.35 -6.63
C PHE A 233 16.91 6.90 -6.64
N LEU A 234 16.88 6.27 -5.48
CA LEU A 234 17.19 4.86 -5.30
C LEU A 234 15.91 4.05 -5.18
N GLY A 235 15.89 2.88 -5.79
CA GLY A 235 14.77 1.95 -5.71
C GLY A 235 15.23 0.53 -5.50
N PHE A 236 14.39 -0.25 -4.81
CA PHE A 236 14.57 -1.69 -4.64
C PHE A 236 13.43 -2.40 -5.36
N THR A 237 13.77 -3.38 -6.19
CA THR A 237 12.81 -4.17 -6.97
C THR A 237 13.15 -5.66 -6.87
N ALA A 238 12.26 -6.53 -7.34
CA ALA A 238 12.55 -7.95 -7.47
C ALA A 238 13.79 -8.25 -8.36
N ARG A 239 14.15 -7.34 -9.28
CA ARG A 239 15.27 -7.50 -10.21
C ARG A 239 16.61 -7.03 -9.64
N GLY A 240 16.60 -6.23 -8.60
CA GLY A 240 17.80 -5.58 -8.08
C GLY A 240 17.56 -4.17 -7.56
N PHE A 241 18.68 -3.50 -7.33
CA PHE A 241 18.78 -2.10 -6.96
C PHE A 241 18.86 -1.20 -8.19
N VAL A 242 18.04 -0.15 -8.23
CA VAL A 242 17.95 0.78 -9.37
C VAL A 242 18.28 2.20 -8.95
N VAL A 243 18.96 2.92 -9.84
CA VAL A 243 19.29 4.34 -9.68
C VAL A 243 18.64 5.12 -10.82
N PHE A 244 17.89 6.16 -10.46
CA PHE A 244 17.25 7.08 -11.40
C PHE A 244 17.81 8.50 -11.23
N GLN A 245 17.98 9.19 -12.35
CA GLN A 245 18.23 10.62 -12.39
C GLN A 245 17.13 11.27 -13.24
N GLY A 246 16.29 12.09 -12.61
CA GLY A 246 15.01 12.49 -13.20
C GLY A 246 14.15 11.25 -13.53
N ASN A 247 13.69 11.16 -14.78
CA ASN A 247 12.83 10.06 -15.26
C ASN A 247 13.61 8.94 -15.97
N LYS A 248 14.95 8.95 -15.93
CA LYS A 248 15.79 7.96 -16.63
C LYS A 248 16.47 7.05 -15.62
N ARG A 249 16.37 5.74 -15.86
CA ARG A 249 17.18 4.75 -15.12
C ARG A 249 18.62 4.83 -15.61
N ILE A 250 19.53 5.12 -14.70
CA ILE A 250 20.97 5.21 -14.97
C ILE A 250 21.66 3.89 -14.70
N GLN A 251 21.26 3.20 -13.62
CA GLN A 251 21.88 1.93 -13.21
C GLN A 251 20.82 0.92 -12.78
N LEU A 252 21.09 -0.36 -13.08
CA LEU A 252 20.47 -1.52 -12.45
C LEU A 252 21.58 -2.45 -11.97
N LEU A 253 21.69 -2.61 -10.65
CA LEU A 253 22.56 -3.61 -10.02
C LEU A 253 21.68 -4.80 -9.64
N LYS A 254 21.87 -5.92 -10.33
CA LYS A 254 21.14 -7.17 -10.02
C LYS A 254 21.59 -7.71 -8.66
N TRP A 255 20.70 -8.44 -7.98
CA TRP A 255 21.00 -9.14 -6.73
C TRP A 255 22.14 -10.15 -6.85
#